data_AF-A0A8T7FS64-F1
#
_entry.id   AF-A0A8T7FS64-F1
#
_cell.length_a   1.000
_cell.length_b   1.000
_cell.length_c   1.000
_cell.angle_alpha   90.00
_cell.angle_beta   90.00
_cell.angle_gamma   90.00
#
_symmetry.space_group_name_H-M   'P 1'
#
loop_
_entity.id
_entity.type
_entity.pdbx_description
1 polymer ?
#
loop_
_entity_poly.entity_id
_entity_poly.type
_entity_poly.pdbx_seq_one_letter_code
_entity_poly.pdbx_strand_id
1 'polypeptide(L)' 'MTKIKQPNSRHCFICGLENPVGLHLHIYETEPGVVETQYVAPDHFRGIPAFCTAASSPR' A
#
# COMPACT_ATOMS: atom_id res chain seq x y z
N MET A 1 5.88 8.61 18.33
CA MET A 1 6.71 7.87 17.37
C MET A 1 6.63 8.59 16.04
N THR A 2 7.76 9.08 15.52
CA THR A 2 7.80 9.87 14.29
C THR A 2 7.79 8.91 13.10
N LYS A 3 6.76 8.96 12.26
CA LYS A 3 6.70 8.19 11.01
C LYS A 3 7.55 8.89 9.95
N ILE A 4 8.57 8.23 9.42
CA ILE A 4 9.44 8.79 8.36
C ILE A 4 8.94 8.29 7.01
N LYS A 5 8.57 9.21 6.11
CA LYS A 5 8.11 8.83 4.76
C LYS A 5 9.27 8.31 3.92
N GLN A 6 9.12 7.12 3.35
CA GLN A 6 10.10 6.51 2.46
C GLN A 6 9.99 7.10 1.03
N PRO A 7 11.09 7.16 0.27
CA PRO A 7 11.07 7.68 -1.09
C PRO A 7 10.26 6.79 -2.03
N ASN A 8 9.53 7.42 -2.95
CA ASN A 8 8.80 6.73 -4.01
C ASN A 8 9.70 6.56 -5.25
N SER A 9 9.60 5.42 -5.91
CA SER A 9 10.14 5.23 -7.26
C SER A 9 9.15 5.81 -8.30
N ARG A 10 9.56 5.92 -9.56
CA ARG A 10 8.71 6.43 -10.65
C ARG A 10 7.73 5.36 -11.15
N HIS A 11 8.24 4.17 -11.47
CA HIS A 11 7.48 3.11 -12.14
C HIS A 11 7.23 1.85 -11.30
N CYS A 12 7.56 1.87 -10.01
CA CYS A 12 7.30 0.74 -9.11
C CYS A 12 5.79 0.42 -9.02
N PHE A 13 5.43 -0.87 -9.00
CA PHE A 13 4.04 -1.27 -8.82
C PHE A 13 3.47 -0.85 -7.45
N ILE A 14 4.28 -0.90 -6.40
CA ILE A 14 3.82 -0.64 -5.02
C ILE A 14 3.69 0.86 -4.75
N CYS A 15 4.75 1.62 -5.03
CA CYS A 15 4.86 3.03 -4.62
C CYS A 15 5.03 4.00 -5.81
N GLY A 16 5.05 3.48 -7.04
CA GLY A 16 5.38 4.27 -8.23
C GLY A 16 4.34 5.32 -8.54
N LEU A 17 4.68 6.60 -8.50
CA LEU A 17 3.71 7.68 -8.75
C LEU A 17 3.32 7.81 -10.23
N GLU A 18 4.17 7.34 -11.14
CA GLU A 18 3.95 7.41 -12.60
C GLU A 18 3.57 6.06 -13.19
N ASN A 19 3.35 5.03 -12.37
CA ASN A 19 2.87 3.74 -12.85
C ASN A 19 1.34 3.77 -13.01
N PRO A 20 0.78 3.68 -14.24
CA PRO A 20 -0.67 3.79 -14.45
C PRO A 20 -1.49 2.65 -13.84
N VAL A 21 -0.84 1.54 -13.47
CA VAL A 21 -1.46 0.37 -12.81
C VAL A 21 -0.88 0.13 -11.42
N GLY A 22 -0.18 1.12 -10.86
CA GLY A 22 0.43 1.02 -9.53
C GLY A 22 -0.58 1.17 -8.40
N LEU A 23 -0.22 0.66 -7.22
CA LEU A 23 -0.98 0.83 -5.97
C LEU A 23 -0.80 2.23 -5.36
N HIS A 24 0.27 2.94 -5.75
CA HIS A 24 0.60 4.29 -5.29
C HIS A 24 0.68 4.42 -3.76
N LEU A 25 1.19 3.39 -3.07
CA LEU A 25 1.26 3.36 -1.61
C LEU A 25 2.23 4.40 -1.04
N HIS A 26 1.87 4.93 0.13
CA HIS A 26 2.73 5.76 0.95
C HIS A 26 3.32 4.93 2.09
N ILE A 27 4.60 4.62 1.98
CA ILE A 27 5.31 3.77 2.93
C ILE A 27 5.99 4.66 3.99
N TYR A 28 5.84 4.28 5.26
CA TYR A 28 6.41 5.00 6.39
C TYR A 28 7.23 4.06 7.27
N GLU A 29 8.45 4.46 7.61
CA GLU A 29 9.27 3.77 8.62
C GLU A 29 8.79 4.16 10.01
N THR A 30 8.49 3.15 10.83
CA THR A 30 7.98 3.29 12.20
C THR A 30 9.02 2.96 13.25
N GLU A 31 9.92 2.03 12.93
CA GLU A 31 11.05 1.57 13.73
C GLU A 31 12.21 1.22 12.79
N PRO A 32 13.48 1.17 13.28
CA PRO A 32 14.61 0.85 12.42
C PRO A 32 14.41 -0.47 11.66
N GLY A 33 14.30 -0.38 10.34
CA GLY A 33 14.07 -1.53 9.46
C GLY A 33 12.62 -2.03 9.38
N VAL A 34 11.66 -1.34 10.00
CA VAL A 34 10.22 -1.66 9.93
C VAL A 34 9.47 -0.55 9.21
N VAL A 35 8.75 -0.91 8.15
CA VAL A 35 7.93 0.01 7.37
C VAL A 35 6.47 -0.44 7.30
N GLU A 36 5.56 0.53 7.34
CA GLU A 36 4.12 0.33 7.34
C GLU A 36 3.43 1.22 6.29
N THR A 37 2.28 0.76 5.80
CA THR A 37 1.35 1.54 4.97
C THR A 37 -0.08 1.09 5.25
N GLN A 38 -1.04 1.96 5.00
CA GLN A 38 -2.46 1.60 4.99
C GLN A 38 -2.94 1.57 3.54
N TYR A 39 -3.69 0.52 3.18
CA TYR A 39 -4.20 0.34 1.83
C TYR A 39 -5.59 -0.29 1.88
N VAL A 40 -6.52 0.27 1.12
CA VAL A 40 -7.84 -0.30 0.88
C VAL A 40 -7.84 -0.80 -0.56
N ALA A 41 -7.93 -2.12 -0.73
CA ALA A 41 -7.93 -2.74 -2.05
C ALA A 41 -9.25 -2.42 -2.80
N PRO A 42 -9.20 -1.78 -3.98
CA PRO A 42 -10.34 -1.58 -4.84
C PRO A 42 -10.73 -2.88 -5.56
N ASP A 43 -11.99 -2.96 -6.01
CA ASP A 43 -12.61 -4.20 -6.51
C ASP A 43 -11.93 -4.80 -7.74
N HIS A 44 -11.21 -4.00 -8.54
CA HIS A 44 -10.45 -4.50 -9.71
C HIS A 44 -9.17 -5.26 -9.34
N PHE A 45 -8.71 -5.19 -8.08
CA PHE A 45 -7.64 -6.06 -7.56
C PHE A 45 -8.20 -7.28 -6.81
N ARG A 46 -9.50 -7.56 -6.93
CA ARG A 46 -10.14 -8.71 -6.31
C ARG A 46 -9.67 -10.00 -6.98
N GLY A 47 -9.08 -10.89 -6.18
CA GLY A 47 -8.74 -12.24 -6.61
C GLY A 47 -9.98 -13.15 -6.79
N ILE A 48 -9.74 -14.45 -6.92
CA ILE A 48 -10.81 -15.45 -7.02
C ILE A 48 -11.76 -15.33 -5.82
N PRO A 49 -13.09 -15.41 -6.03
CA PRO A 49 -14.15 -14.98 -5.09
C PRO A 49 -14.15 -15.59 -3.68
N ALA A 50 -13.25 -16.51 -3.35
CA ALA A 50 -13.14 -17.15 -2.03
C ALA A 50 -11.95 -16.67 -1.18
N PHE A 51 -11.00 -15.89 -1.71
CA PHE A 51 -9.79 -15.52 -0.96
C PHE A 51 -9.31 -14.10 -1.29
N CYS A 52 -9.90 -13.11 -0.61
CA CYS A 52 -9.35 -11.77 -0.33
C CYS A 52 -10.33 -11.05 0.62
N THR A 53 -10.46 -11.53 1.85
CA THR A 53 -11.13 -10.80 2.93
C THR A 53 -10.07 -10.33 3.93
N ALA A 54 -9.41 -9.23 3.61
CA ALA A 54 -8.94 -8.34 4.66
C ALA A 54 -10.09 -7.36 4.95
N ALA A 55 -11.06 -7.85 5.71
CA ALA A 55 -12.06 -6.99 6.34
C ALA A 55 -11.34 -6.06 7.32
N SER A 56 -11.05 -4.84 6.89
CA SER A 56 -10.77 -3.73 7.81
C SER A 56 -11.58 -2.52 7.34
N SER A 57 -12.89 -2.60 7.57
CA SER A 57 -13.72 -1.42 7.76
C SER A 57 -13.21 -0.69 8.99
N PRO A 58 -12.85 0.60 8.93
CA PRO A 58 -12.95 1.44 10.10
C PRO A 58 -14.44 1.73 10.33
N ARG A 59 -14.80 1.88 11.60
CA ARG A 59 -16.04 2.54 12.02
C ARG A 59 -16.09 3.97 11.52
#